data_AF-A0A6B3G5E9-F1
#
_entry.id   AF-A0A6B3G5E9-F1
#
_cell.length_a   1.000
_cell.length_b   1.000
_cell.length_c   1.000
_cell.angle_alpha   90.00
_cell.angle_beta   90.00
_cell.angle_gamma   90.00
#
_symmetry.space_group_name_H-M   'P 1'
#
loop_
_entity.id
_entity.type
_entity.pdbx_description
1 polymer ?
#
loop_
_entity_poly.entity_id
_entity_poly.type
_entity_poly.pdbx_seq_one_letter_code
_entity_poly.pdbx_strand_id
1 'polypeptide(L)'
;SQGTVTRVALRALTPDATAVLVRAGLGEHADDPFCREVWAVTGGNPYEAVELVAKVQDRELPPVEESAGELRELGASARGSGLVARLERLGTNANRFAWAAAVLGTDISQELAATLAGMSSAEAADCTARLRDARIVSGFDPLEFVHPLIASAVYRSIPPATRTAMHGRAAWAITRAGLGAAAASRHLLEVHPDD
;
A
#
# COMPACT_ATOMS: atom_id res chain seq x y z
N SER A 1 4.93 30.88 -14.49
CA SER A 1 4.58 29.71 -15.33
C SER A 1 3.93 28.70 -14.42
N GLN A 2 2.60 28.56 -14.49
CA GLN A 2 1.83 27.65 -13.64
C GLN A 2 2.03 26.22 -14.15
N GLY A 3 2.55 25.34 -13.29
CA GLY A 3 2.72 23.93 -13.61
C GLY A 3 1.40 23.19 -13.41
N THR A 4 0.83 22.68 -14.49
CA THR A 4 -0.42 21.91 -14.42
C THR A 4 -0.17 20.59 -13.71
N VAL A 5 -0.62 20.45 -12.46
CA VAL A 5 -0.59 19.16 -11.77
C VAL A 5 -1.61 18.23 -12.41
N THR A 6 -1.09 17.23 -13.12
CA THR A 6 -1.90 16.20 -13.75
C THR A 6 -2.20 15.13 -12.70
N ARG A 7 -3.41 15.14 -12.16
CA ARG A 7 -3.91 14.02 -11.35
C ARG A 7 -4.03 12.79 -12.25
N VAL A 8 -3.06 11.88 -12.16
CA VAL A 8 -3.13 10.57 -12.80
C VAL A 8 -4.04 9.67 -11.95
N ALA A 9 -5.30 9.55 -12.35
CA ALA A 9 -6.16 8.49 -11.85
C ALA A 9 -5.56 7.15 -12.31
N LEU A 10 -5.08 6.33 -11.38
CA LEU A 10 -4.65 4.97 -11.66
C LEU A 10 -5.86 4.20 -12.20
N ARG A 11 -5.86 3.97 -13.51
CA ARG A 11 -6.88 3.17 -14.18
C ARG A 11 -6.75 1.73 -13.70
N ALA A 12 -7.85 0.98 -13.77
CA ALA A 12 -7.79 -0.46 -13.61
C ALA A 12 -6.68 -1.02 -14.52
N LEU A 13 -5.92 -1.99 -14.01
CA LEU A 13 -4.96 -2.73 -14.82
C LEU A 13 -5.67 -3.28 -16.04
N THR A 14 -4.99 -3.20 -17.18
CA THR A 14 -5.38 -3.97 -18.36
C THR A 14 -5.10 -5.46 -18.08
N PRO A 15 -5.70 -6.36 -18.88
CA PRO A 15 -5.31 -7.78 -18.85
C PRO A 15 -3.79 -7.98 -18.99
N ASP A 16 -3.15 -7.26 -19.91
CA ASP A 16 -1.70 -7.37 -20.15
C ASP A 16 -0.88 -6.88 -18.95
N ALA A 17 -1.26 -5.77 -18.34
CA ALA A 17 -0.59 -5.26 -17.14
C ALA A 17 -0.77 -6.20 -15.94
N THR A 18 -1.90 -6.90 -15.88
CA THR A 18 -2.15 -7.93 -14.87
C THR A 18 -1.28 -9.17 -15.12
N ALA A 19 -1.11 -9.58 -16.38
CA ALA A 19 -0.23 -10.69 -16.72
C ALA A 19 1.23 -10.43 -16.33
N VAL A 20 1.73 -9.19 -16.54
CA VAL A 20 3.06 -8.78 -16.06
C VAL A 20 3.17 -8.90 -14.54
N LEU A 21 2.15 -8.46 -13.80
CA LEU A 21 2.11 -8.55 -12.34
C LEU A 21 2.09 -10.00 -11.85
N VAL A 22 1.26 -10.84 -12.47
CA VAL A 22 1.15 -12.27 -12.15
C VAL A 22 2.48 -12.97 -12.36
N ARG A 23 3.15 -12.75 -13.51
CA ARG A 23 4.44 -13.37 -13.82
C ARG A 23 5.58 -12.86 -12.93
N ALA A 24 5.55 -11.59 -12.55
CA ALA A 24 6.50 -11.06 -11.58
C ALA A 24 6.37 -11.75 -10.20
N GLY A 25 5.15 -12.12 -9.79
CA GLY A 25 4.90 -12.76 -8.49
C GLY A 25 5.03 -14.28 -8.48
N LEU A 26 4.59 -14.95 -9.55
CA LEU A 26 4.48 -16.42 -9.62
C LEU A 26 5.49 -17.05 -10.58
N GLY A 27 6.16 -16.25 -11.41
CA GLY A 27 7.11 -16.70 -12.43
C GLY A 27 6.55 -16.68 -13.85
N GLU A 28 7.45 -16.66 -14.83
CA GLU A 28 7.13 -16.60 -16.28
C GLU A 28 6.33 -17.80 -16.80
N HIS A 29 6.25 -18.89 -16.02
CA HIS A 29 5.49 -20.07 -16.37
C HIS A 29 3.97 -19.91 -16.15
N ALA A 30 3.53 -18.80 -15.56
CA ALA A 30 2.11 -18.48 -15.43
C ALA A 30 1.47 -18.29 -16.83
N ASP A 31 0.48 -19.11 -17.14
CA ASP A 31 -0.12 -19.12 -18.46
C ASP A 31 -1.07 -17.94 -18.70
N ASP A 32 -1.36 -17.66 -19.98
CA ASP A 32 -2.23 -16.56 -20.37
C ASP A 32 -3.67 -16.70 -19.84
N PRO A 33 -4.32 -17.88 -19.88
CA PRO A 33 -5.63 -18.08 -19.28
C PRO A 33 -5.68 -17.74 -17.79
N PHE A 34 -4.71 -18.19 -16.99
CA PHE A 34 -4.63 -17.90 -15.56
C PHE A 34 -4.44 -16.40 -15.30
N CYS A 35 -3.54 -15.75 -16.06
CA CYS A 35 -3.35 -14.30 -15.95
C CYS A 35 -4.64 -13.51 -16.26
N ARG A 36 -5.40 -13.93 -17.29
CA ARG A 36 -6.70 -13.34 -17.61
C ARG A 36 -7.73 -13.57 -16.51
N GLU A 37 -7.73 -14.75 -15.89
CA GLU A 37 -8.63 -15.05 -14.79
C GLU A 37 -8.33 -14.20 -13.55
N VAL A 38 -7.04 -13.96 -13.22
CA VAL A 38 -6.66 -13.01 -12.15
C VAL A 38 -7.23 -11.62 -12.45
N TRP A 39 -7.14 -11.15 -13.69
CA TRP A 39 -7.72 -9.86 -14.09
C TRP A 39 -9.24 -9.86 -13.94
N ALA A 40 -9.92 -10.91 -14.41
CA ALA A 40 -11.38 -11.03 -14.35
C ALA A 40 -11.90 -11.07 -12.91
N VAL A 41 -11.22 -11.81 -12.03
CA VAL A 41 -11.58 -11.97 -10.62
C VAL A 41 -11.46 -10.66 -9.85
N THR A 42 -10.47 -9.84 -10.22
CA THR A 42 -10.11 -8.59 -9.52
C THR A 42 -10.68 -7.35 -10.19
N GLY A 43 -11.32 -7.50 -11.35
CA GLY A 43 -11.78 -6.38 -12.18
C GLY A 43 -10.64 -5.43 -12.59
N GLY A 44 -9.42 -5.94 -12.68
CA GLY A 44 -8.21 -5.15 -12.90
C GLY A 44 -7.84 -4.23 -11.73
N ASN A 45 -8.42 -4.40 -10.54
CA ASN A 45 -7.99 -3.64 -9.37
C ASN A 45 -6.55 -4.06 -8.98
N PRO A 46 -5.54 -3.17 -9.10
CA PRO A 46 -4.15 -3.54 -8.86
C PRO A 46 -3.91 -4.12 -7.46
N TYR A 47 -4.65 -3.65 -6.45
CA TYR A 47 -4.54 -4.15 -5.08
C TYR A 47 -5.05 -5.58 -4.98
N GLU A 48 -6.26 -5.84 -5.50
CA GLU A 48 -6.84 -7.17 -5.45
C GLU A 48 -6.04 -8.17 -6.28
N ALA A 49 -5.44 -7.73 -7.40
CA ALA A 49 -4.52 -8.53 -8.20
C ALA A 49 -3.29 -8.99 -7.39
N VAL A 50 -2.63 -8.07 -6.67
CA VAL A 50 -1.49 -8.43 -5.81
C VAL A 50 -1.90 -9.36 -4.68
N GLU A 51 -3.02 -9.07 -4.01
CA GLU A 51 -3.48 -9.93 -2.91
C GLU A 51 -3.82 -11.34 -3.38
N LEU A 52 -4.48 -11.44 -4.54
CA LEU A 52 -4.82 -12.73 -5.11
C LEU A 52 -3.55 -13.49 -5.50
N VAL A 53 -2.58 -12.83 -6.13
CA VAL A 53 -1.28 -13.43 -6.48
C VAL A 53 -0.52 -13.90 -5.24
N ALA A 54 -0.46 -13.10 -4.18
CA ALA A 54 0.18 -13.50 -2.93
C ALA A 54 -0.50 -14.73 -2.29
N LYS A 55 -1.83 -14.81 -2.35
CA LYS A 55 -2.59 -15.97 -1.84
C LYS A 55 -2.37 -17.22 -2.70
N VAL A 56 -2.24 -17.07 -4.02
CA VAL A 56 -1.89 -18.16 -4.94
C VAL A 56 -0.51 -18.70 -4.58
N GLN A 57 0.46 -17.82 -4.33
CA GLN A 57 1.80 -18.18 -3.90
C GLN A 57 1.80 -18.91 -2.54
N ASP A 58 1.09 -18.38 -1.54
CA ASP A 58 0.99 -18.98 -0.20
C ASP A 58 0.36 -20.39 -0.21
N ARG A 59 -0.53 -20.65 -1.17
CA ARG A 59 -1.20 -21.96 -1.35
C ARG A 59 -0.48 -22.89 -2.30
N GLU A 60 0.63 -22.44 -2.89
CA GLU A 60 1.35 -23.16 -3.93
C GLU A 60 0.43 -23.58 -5.10
N LEU A 61 -0.60 -22.76 -5.38
CA LEU A 61 -1.57 -23.06 -6.43
C LEU A 61 -0.90 -22.91 -7.80
N PRO A 62 -0.88 -23.95 -8.66
CA PRO A 62 -0.23 -23.87 -9.96
C PRO A 62 -0.86 -22.79 -10.84
N PRO A 63 -0.08 -21.85 -11.42
CA PRO A 63 -0.62 -20.74 -12.22
C PRO A 63 -0.96 -21.18 -13.66
N VAL A 64 -1.88 -22.14 -13.78
CA VAL A 64 -2.32 -22.75 -15.03
C VAL A 64 -3.85 -22.70 -15.17
N GLU A 65 -4.35 -22.82 -16.40
CA GLU A 65 -5.78 -22.74 -16.72
C GLU A 65 -6.65 -23.69 -15.87
N GLU A 66 -6.18 -24.90 -15.58
CA GLU A 66 -6.90 -25.89 -14.77
C GLU A 66 -7.18 -25.39 -13.34
N SER A 67 -6.34 -24.52 -12.82
CA SER A 67 -6.48 -23.90 -11.49
C SER A 67 -7.47 -22.72 -11.47
N ALA A 68 -8.02 -22.30 -12.62
CA ALA A 68 -8.90 -21.14 -12.71
C ALA A 68 -10.16 -21.26 -11.83
N GLY A 69 -10.68 -22.47 -11.63
CA GLY A 69 -11.80 -22.72 -10.70
C GLY A 69 -11.45 -22.36 -9.26
N GLU A 70 -10.33 -22.89 -8.76
CA GLU A 70 -9.85 -22.63 -7.40
C GLU A 70 -9.43 -21.16 -7.22
N LEU A 71 -8.85 -20.54 -8.26
CA LEU A 71 -8.55 -19.11 -8.27
C LEU A 71 -9.80 -18.24 -8.09
N ARG A 72 -10.93 -18.60 -8.74
CA ARG A 72 -12.20 -17.87 -8.57
C ARG A 72 -12.74 -17.98 -7.15
N GLU A 73 -12.65 -19.15 -6.54
CA GLU A 73 -13.05 -19.36 -5.15
C GLU A 73 -12.15 -18.57 -4.19
N LEU A 74 -10.84 -18.60 -4.42
CA LEU A 74 -9.86 -17.82 -3.68
C LEU A 74 -10.14 -16.32 -3.79
N GLY A 75 -10.43 -15.85 -5.01
CA GLY A 75 -10.84 -14.48 -5.29
C GLY A 75 -12.17 -14.09 -4.66
N ALA A 76 -13.17 -14.97 -4.70
CA ALA A 76 -14.47 -14.74 -4.06
C ALA A 76 -14.34 -14.63 -2.54
N SER A 77 -13.47 -15.43 -1.92
CA SER A 77 -13.15 -15.31 -0.49
C SER A 77 -12.36 -14.02 -0.16
N ALA A 78 -11.63 -13.48 -1.14
CA ALA A 78 -10.88 -12.23 -1.00
C ALA A 78 -11.78 -10.99 -1.20
N ARG A 79 -12.77 -11.06 -2.10
CA ARG A 79 -13.74 -9.99 -2.39
C ARG A 79 -14.59 -9.72 -1.14
N GLY A 80 -14.31 -8.59 -0.49
CA GLY A 80 -14.94 -8.17 0.78
C GLY A 80 -14.01 -8.13 1.98
N SER A 81 -12.76 -8.59 1.85
CA SER A 81 -11.75 -8.58 2.94
C SER A 81 -10.59 -7.59 2.72
N GLY A 82 -10.71 -6.70 1.71
CA GLY A 82 -9.62 -5.86 1.20
C GLY A 82 -8.93 -4.96 2.24
N LEU A 83 -7.81 -4.34 1.84
CA LEU A 83 -6.95 -3.52 2.71
C LEU A 83 -7.74 -2.58 3.60
N VAL A 84 -8.77 -1.94 3.05
CA VAL A 84 -9.64 -1.01 3.76
C VAL A 84 -10.37 -1.72 4.91
N ALA A 85 -11.02 -2.85 4.66
CA ALA A 85 -11.66 -3.65 5.71
C ALA A 85 -10.64 -4.27 6.69
N ARG A 86 -9.42 -4.58 6.24
CA ARG A 86 -8.34 -5.03 7.12
C ARG A 86 -7.85 -3.91 8.03
N LEU A 87 -7.61 -2.72 7.48
CA LEU A 87 -7.27 -1.49 8.20
C LEU A 87 -8.36 -1.11 9.20
N GLU A 88 -9.63 -1.06 8.79
CA GLU A 88 -10.76 -0.77 9.67
C GLU A 88 -10.79 -1.69 10.90
N ARG A 89 -10.51 -2.99 10.72
CA ARG A 89 -10.42 -3.97 11.84
C ARG A 89 -9.19 -3.79 12.72
N LEU A 90 -8.13 -3.14 12.25
CA LEU A 90 -6.96 -2.80 13.05
C LEU A 90 -7.19 -1.54 13.91
N GLY A 91 -8.34 -0.91 13.82
CA GLY A 91 -8.72 0.20 14.68
C GLY A 91 -7.97 1.51 14.38
N THR A 92 -8.46 2.59 14.97
CA THR A 92 -8.08 3.96 14.62
C THR A 92 -6.59 4.24 14.77
N ASN A 93 -5.94 3.71 15.81
CA ASN A 93 -4.52 3.93 16.05
C ASN A 93 -3.66 3.28 14.96
N ALA A 94 -3.85 1.98 14.67
CA ALA A 94 -3.08 1.30 13.63
C ALA A 94 -3.28 1.94 12.25
N ASN A 95 -4.50 2.42 11.95
CA ASN A 95 -4.76 3.16 10.72
C ASN A 95 -4.01 4.48 10.64
N ARG A 96 -4.02 5.27 11.73
CA ARG A 96 -3.29 6.53 11.79
C ARG A 96 -1.78 6.31 11.67
N PHE A 97 -1.27 5.23 12.23
CA PHE A 97 0.13 4.83 12.09
C PHE A 97 0.47 4.39 10.66
N ALA A 98 -0.38 3.57 10.03
CA ALA A 98 -0.22 3.18 8.63
C ALA A 98 -0.28 4.39 7.69
N TRP A 99 -1.15 5.37 7.95
CA TRP A 99 -1.19 6.62 7.21
C TRP A 99 0.10 7.42 7.34
N ALA A 100 0.63 7.55 8.56
CA ALA A 100 1.90 8.22 8.79
C ALA A 100 3.04 7.53 8.03
N ALA A 101 3.10 6.19 8.10
CA ALA A 101 4.04 5.36 7.36
C ALA A 101 3.93 5.58 5.83
N ALA A 102 2.72 5.58 5.29
CA ALA A 102 2.46 5.80 3.86
C ALA A 102 2.84 7.22 3.40
N VAL A 103 2.67 8.23 4.25
CA VAL A 103 3.10 9.61 3.97
C VAL A 103 4.62 9.69 3.91
N LEU A 104 5.34 9.06 4.85
CA LEU A 104 6.80 9.03 4.87
C LEU A 104 7.40 8.34 3.64
N GLY A 105 6.77 7.27 3.14
CA GLY A 105 7.14 6.62 1.89
C GLY A 105 8.09 5.44 2.09
N THR A 106 9.27 5.46 1.46
CA THR A 106 10.28 4.40 1.60
C THR A 106 11.13 4.61 2.85
N ASP A 107 11.77 3.54 3.36
CA ASP A 107 12.65 3.56 4.53
C ASP A 107 12.00 4.20 5.78
N ILE A 108 10.87 3.65 6.20
CA ILE A 108 9.98 4.29 7.18
C ILE A 108 10.55 4.10 8.59
N SER A 109 11.12 5.17 9.15
CA SER A 109 11.48 5.19 10.57
C SER A 109 10.23 5.04 11.45
N GLN A 110 10.23 4.04 12.33
CA GLN A 110 9.13 3.81 13.27
C GLN A 110 8.90 5.02 14.19
N GLU A 111 9.99 5.65 14.65
CA GLU A 111 9.95 6.83 15.51
C GLU A 111 9.35 8.05 14.79
N LEU A 112 9.73 8.26 13.54
CA LEU A 112 9.19 9.34 12.73
C LEU A 112 7.70 9.12 12.45
N ALA A 113 7.30 7.88 12.11
CA ALA A 113 5.91 7.52 11.93
C ALA A 113 5.08 7.74 13.21
N ALA A 114 5.63 7.39 14.38
CA ALA A 114 5.00 7.65 15.68
C ALA A 114 4.80 9.15 15.92
N THR A 115 5.80 9.97 15.61
CA THR A 115 5.74 11.43 15.74
C THR A 115 4.63 12.02 14.85
N LEU A 116 4.50 11.55 13.61
CA LEU A 116 3.43 11.95 12.69
C LEU A 116 2.05 11.42 13.12
N ALA A 117 2.01 10.24 13.73
CA ALA A 117 0.77 9.69 14.28
C ALA A 117 0.39 10.33 15.64
N GLY A 118 1.29 11.11 16.25
CA GLY A 118 1.08 11.68 17.58
C GLY A 118 1.00 10.59 18.66
N MET A 119 1.86 9.58 18.54
CA MET A 119 1.88 8.38 19.38
C MET A 119 3.15 8.32 20.23
N SER A 120 3.03 7.69 21.39
CA SER A 120 4.16 7.23 22.18
C SER A 120 4.89 6.05 21.49
N SER A 121 6.11 5.77 21.92
CA SER A 121 6.89 4.62 21.44
C SER A 121 6.16 3.29 21.68
N ALA A 122 5.49 3.14 22.82
CA ALA A 122 4.72 1.93 23.16
C ALA A 122 3.52 1.73 22.23
N GLU A 123 2.75 2.79 21.95
CA GLU A 123 1.63 2.73 21.00
C GLU A 123 2.10 2.42 19.58
N ALA A 124 3.23 2.99 19.16
CA ALA A 124 3.82 2.72 17.85
C ALA A 124 4.27 1.26 17.73
N ALA A 125 4.85 0.68 18.78
CA ALA A 125 5.25 -0.72 18.80
C ALA A 125 4.03 -1.66 18.69
N ASP A 126 2.95 -1.38 19.42
CA ASP A 126 1.67 -2.11 19.30
C ASP A 126 1.10 -2.02 17.87
N CYS A 127 1.01 -0.80 17.32
CA CYS A 127 0.52 -0.60 15.96
C CYS A 127 1.38 -1.34 14.93
N THR A 128 2.70 -1.33 15.10
CA THR A 128 3.64 -2.03 14.22
C THR A 128 3.42 -3.54 14.27
N ALA A 129 3.28 -4.12 15.46
CA ALA A 129 3.00 -5.55 15.63
C ALA A 129 1.70 -5.95 14.91
N ARG A 130 0.64 -5.17 15.10
CA ARG A 130 -0.67 -5.41 14.48
C ARG A 130 -0.64 -5.28 12.96
N LEU A 131 0.13 -4.32 12.43
CA LEU A 131 0.33 -4.18 10.98
C LEU A 131 1.18 -5.32 10.39
N ARG A 132 2.14 -5.87 11.15
CA ARG A 132 2.91 -7.06 10.74
C ARG A 132 2.04 -8.32 10.73
N ASP A 133 1.24 -8.55 11.76
CA ASP A 133 0.28 -9.66 11.80
C ASP A 133 -0.74 -9.55 10.66
N ALA A 134 -1.07 -8.32 10.27
CA ALA A 134 -1.88 -8.03 9.11
C ALA A 134 -1.12 -8.11 7.77
N ARG A 135 0.16 -8.48 7.75
CA ARG A 135 1.03 -8.48 6.56
C ARG A 135 0.91 -7.18 5.75
N ILE A 136 0.84 -6.03 6.42
CA ILE A 136 0.81 -4.70 5.81
C ILE A 136 2.23 -4.14 5.74
N VAL A 137 2.99 -4.31 6.82
CA VAL A 137 4.40 -3.89 6.92
C VAL A 137 5.28 -5.06 7.31
N SER A 138 6.56 -4.95 7.00
CA SER A 138 7.67 -5.82 7.38
C SER A 138 8.87 -4.98 7.80
N GLY A 139 10.00 -5.62 8.11
CA GLY A 139 11.18 -4.94 8.66
C GLY A 139 11.01 -4.53 10.12
N PHE A 140 12.08 -4.05 10.74
CA PHE A 140 12.11 -3.59 12.14
C PHE A 140 12.38 -2.09 12.24
N ASP A 141 13.45 -1.62 11.61
CA ASP A 141 13.72 -0.20 11.36
C ASP A 141 14.82 -0.13 10.28
N PRO A 142 14.53 0.37 9.06
CA PRO A 142 13.25 0.92 8.65
C PRO A 142 12.14 -0.13 8.53
N LEU A 143 10.90 0.32 8.67
CA LEU A 143 9.71 -0.42 8.27
C LEU A 143 9.52 -0.29 6.76
N GLU A 144 9.01 -1.36 6.15
CA GLU A 144 8.68 -1.41 4.73
C GLU A 144 7.27 -1.94 4.54
N PHE A 145 6.50 -1.34 3.65
CA PHE A 145 5.27 -1.98 3.19
C PHE A 145 5.63 -3.26 2.45
N VAL A 146 4.95 -4.36 2.75
CA VAL A 146 5.24 -5.65 2.10
C VAL A 146 5.05 -5.59 0.57
N HIS A 147 4.27 -4.61 0.09
CA HIS A 147 4.15 -4.32 -1.33
C HIS A 147 3.92 -2.81 -1.59
N PRO A 148 4.54 -2.20 -2.61
CA PRO A 148 4.34 -0.78 -2.96
C PRO A 148 2.88 -0.38 -3.20
N LEU A 149 2.05 -1.31 -3.68
CA LEU A 149 0.61 -1.07 -3.88
C LEU A 149 -0.16 -0.91 -2.57
N ILE A 150 0.28 -1.54 -1.48
CA ILE A 150 -0.33 -1.35 -0.15
C ILE A 150 -0.06 0.06 0.32
N ALA A 151 1.20 0.52 0.28
CA ALA A 151 1.57 1.90 0.60
C ALA A 151 0.69 2.91 -0.15
N SER A 152 0.54 2.68 -1.46
CA SER A 152 -0.26 3.51 -2.34
C SER A 152 -1.76 3.52 -1.99
N ALA A 153 -2.31 2.36 -1.61
CA ALA A 153 -3.72 2.24 -1.22
C ALA A 153 -3.98 2.86 0.15
N VAL A 154 -3.09 2.65 1.12
CA VAL A 154 -3.12 3.32 2.43
C VAL A 154 -3.06 4.83 2.24
N TYR A 155 -2.12 5.34 1.44
CA TYR A 155 -1.98 6.77 1.15
C TYR A 155 -3.24 7.39 0.52
N ARG A 156 -3.89 6.67 -0.41
CA ARG A 156 -5.13 7.12 -1.05
C ARG A 156 -6.35 7.06 -0.14
N SER A 157 -6.32 6.23 0.89
CA SER A 157 -7.40 6.16 1.90
C SER A 157 -7.41 7.36 2.85
N ILE A 158 -6.32 8.15 2.90
CA ILE A 158 -6.21 9.31 3.77
C ILE A 158 -7.13 10.42 3.24
N PRO A 159 -8.06 10.95 4.06
CA PRO A 159 -8.87 12.09 3.67
C PRO A 159 -7.98 13.26 3.18
N PRO A 160 -8.33 13.97 2.09
CA PRO A 160 -7.43 14.95 1.47
C PRO A 160 -6.87 15.99 2.43
N ALA A 161 -7.72 16.58 3.29
CA ALA A 161 -7.30 17.55 4.29
C ALA A 161 -6.35 16.95 5.34
N THR A 162 -6.63 15.71 5.78
CA THR A 162 -5.76 14.97 6.71
C THR A 162 -4.40 14.67 6.08
N ARG A 163 -4.38 14.32 4.79
CA ARG A 163 -3.16 14.04 4.05
C ARG A 163 -2.27 15.28 3.97
N THR A 164 -2.83 16.41 3.55
CA THR A 164 -2.14 17.72 3.53
C THR A 164 -1.56 18.06 4.91
N ALA A 165 -2.35 17.90 5.98
CA ALA A 165 -1.86 18.15 7.34
C ALA A 165 -0.73 17.21 7.76
N MET A 166 -0.80 15.93 7.37
CA MET A 166 0.27 14.95 7.63
C MET A 166 1.56 15.29 6.88
N HIS A 167 1.48 15.76 5.62
CA HIS A 167 2.66 16.23 4.89
C HIS A 167 3.31 17.45 5.54
N GLY A 168 2.52 18.42 6.02
CA GLY A 168 3.06 19.55 6.79
C GLY A 168 3.80 19.10 8.05
N ARG A 169 3.22 18.13 8.78
CA ARG A 169 3.88 17.53 9.96
C ARG A 169 5.12 16.72 9.60
N ALA A 170 5.11 16.02 8.47
CA ALA A 170 6.27 15.28 7.96
C ALA A 170 7.45 16.21 7.66
N ALA A 171 7.20 17.29 6.91
CA ALA A 171 8.21 18.31 6.62
C ALA A 171 8.82 18.89 7.89
N TRP A 172 7.99 19.23 8.88
CA TRP A 172 8.46 19.73 10.18
C TRP A 172 9.30 18.70 10.94
N ALA A 173 8.82 17.45 11.03
CA ALA A 173 9.50 16.40 11.79
C ALA A 173 10.86 16.03 11.17
N ILE A 174 10.92 15.90 9.84
CA ILE A 174 12.16 15.62 9.09
C ILE A 174 13.17 16.76 9.26
N THR A 175 12.72 18.01 9.20
CA THR A 175 13.57 19.19 9.41
C THR A 175 14.17 19.17 10.82
N ARG A 176 13.33 18.90 11.83
CA ARG A 176 13.78 18.83 13.23
C ARG A 176 14.73 17.66 13.49
N ALA A 177 14.56 16.54 12.79
CA ALA A 177 15.43 15.37 12.87
C ALA A 177 16.75 15.52 12.09
N GLY A 178 16.94 16.62 11.34
CA GLY A 178 18.18 16.86 10.60
C GLY A 178 18.37 15.97 9.37
N LEU A 179 17.31 15.31 8.88
CA LEU A 179 17.35 14.34 7.77
C LEU A 179 17.50 14.98 6.37
N GLY A 180 17.76 16.30 6.32
CA GLY A 180 18.10 17.02 5.10
C GLY A 180 16.93 17.74 4.42
N ALA A 181 17.27 18.84 3.74
CA ALA A 181 16.30 19.71 3.07
C ALA A 181 15.54 18.99 1.94
N ALA A 182 16.20 18.12 1.17
CA ALA A 182 15.57 17.39 0.08
C ALA A 182 14.42 16.48 0.58
N ALA A 183 14.63 15.78 1.70
CA ALA A 183 13.60 14.95 2.32
C ALA A 183 12.43 15.78 2.83
N ALA A 184 12.67 16.97 3.41
CA ALA A 184 11.59 17.85 3.86
C ALA A 184 10.82 18.47 2.68
N SER A 185 11.53 18.90 1.63
CA SER A 185 10.95 19.54 0.44
C SER A 185 9.92 18.66 -0.25
N ARG A 186 10.14 17.35 -0.35
CA ARG A 186 9.16 16.43 -0.97
C ARG A 186 7.79 16.51 -0.31
N HIS A 187 7.74 16.75 1.00
CA HIS A 187 6.49 16.87 1.73
C HIS A 187 5.89 18.28 1.62
N LEU A 188 6.72 19.32 1.56
CA LEU A 188 6.24 20.69 1.37
C LEU A 188 5.48 20.86 0.04
N LEU A 189 5.93 20.20 -1.03
CA LEU A 189 5.26 20.19 -2.33
C LEU A 189 3.80 19.68 -2.26
N GLU A 190 3.48 18.81 -1.31
CA GLU A 190 2.13 18.24 -1.12
C GLU A 190 1.22 19.11 -0.23
N VAL A 191 1.76 20.21 0.32
CA VAL A 191 1.04 21.15 1.20
C VAL A 191 0.65 22.44 0.48
N HIS A 192 1.28 22.73 -0.65
CA HIS A 192 0.92 23.88 -1.46
C HIS A 192 -0.34 23.55 -2.29
N PRO A 193 -1.36 24.43 -2.29
CA PRO A 193 -2.40 24.35 -3.30
C PRO A 193 -1.74 24.57 -4.67
N ASP A 194 -2.13 23.77 -5.66
CA ASP A 194 -1.92 24.16 -7.05
C ASP A 194 -2.67 25.48 -7.24
N ASP A 195 -1.95 26.56 -7.53
CA ASP A 195 -2.53 27.85 -7.92
C ASP A 195 -3.53 27.70 -9.08
#